data_AF-Q19FW5-F1
#
_entry.id   AF-Q19FW5-F1
#
_cell.length_a   1.000
_cell.length_b   1.000
_cell.length_c   1.000
_cell.angle_alpha   90.00
_cell.angle_beta   90.00
_cell.angle_gamma   90.00
#
_symmetry.space_group_name_H-M   'P 1'
#
loop_
_entity.id
_entity.type
_entity.pdbx_description
1 polymer ?
#
loop_
_entity_poly.entity_id
_entity_poly.type
_entity_poly.pdbx_seq_one_letter_code
_entity_poly.pdbx_strand_id
1 'polypeptide(L)'
;LRYLRFDGDSLRHFDIAAIISKLRFLQTLDASHLCPIYDTIDLRKLTSLRHVIGRFFGNLLIGDAANLQTLRSISSDSWSKLKHELLINLRDLFIYEMIRSVPVSWASLTKLRSLRVLKLETYGRNLSLELEEAVRSMDVISPSLESVTLVRITFEEDPMPFLQKMPRLEDLILENCDYSGG
;
A
#
# COMPACT_ATOMS: atom_id res chain seq x y z
N LEU A 1 23.64 -8.61 6.90
CA LEU A 1 23.13 -7.86 5.73
C LEU A 1 21.93 -7.02 6.16
N ARG A 2 21.90 -5.72 5.82
CA ARG A 2 20.79 -4.79 6.18
C ARG A 2 19.95 -4.36 4.98
N TYR A 3 20.51 -4.41 3.77
CA TYR A 3 19.84 -4.04 2.54
C TYR A 3 19.95 -5.23 1.57
N LEU A 4 18.83 -5.64 1.01
CA LEU A 4 18.76 -6.64 -0.07
C LEU A 4 17.94 -6.03 -1.19
N ARG A 5 18.56 -5.94 -2.37
CA ARG A 5 17.88 -5.62 -3.61
C ARG A 5 18.00 -6.77 -4.57
N PHE A 6 16.88 -7.13 -5.16
CA PHE A 6 16.83 -8.01 -6.29
C PHE A 6 16.74 -7.16 -7.56
N ASP A 7 17.68 -7.37 -8.46
CA ASP A 7 17.76 -6.67 -9.74
C ASP A 7 17.85 -7.70 -10.87
N GLY A 8 17.08 -7.49 -11.94
CA GLY A 8 17.04 -8.35 -13.12
C GLY A 8 15.75 -9.18 -13.30
N ASP A 9 15.40 -9.40 -14.57
CA ASP A 9 14.12 -10.00 -14.99
C ASP A 9 14.01 -11.52 -14.76
N SER A 10 15.12 -12.19 -14.43
CA SER A 10 15.26 -13.65 -14.52
C SER A 10 15.28 -14.38 -13.16
N LEU A 11 14.88 -13.76 -12.06
CA LEU A 11 14.78 -14.46 -10.76
C LEU A 11 13.59 -15.43 -10.65
N ARG A 12 12.88 -15.73 -11.75
CA ARG A 12 11.79 -16.72 -11.80
C ARG A 12 12.17 -18.12 -11.28
N HIS A 13 13.47 -18.39 -11.09
CA HIS A 13 14.00 -19.68 -10.63
C HIS A 13 14.64 -19.64 -9.23
N PHE A 14 14.64 -18.49 -8.53
CA PHE A 14 15.20 -18.40 -7.19
C PHE A 14 14.10 -18.43 -6.13
N ASP A 15 14.27 -19.27 -5.12
CA ASP A 15 13.44 -19.26 -3.93
C ASP A 15 13.77 -18.01 -3.09
N ILE A 16 13.11 -16.90 -3.45
CA ILE A 16 13.21 -15.62 -2.77
C ILE A 16 12.89 -15.79 -1.28
N ALA A 17 11.92 -16.63 -0.93
CA ALA A 17 11.56 -16.90 0.45
C ALA A 17 12.71 -17.57 1.22
N ALA A 18 13.41 -18.54 0.60
CA ALA A 18 14.58 -19.18 1.20
C ALA A 18 15.71 -18.19 1.49
N ILE A 19 15.99 -17.25 0.58
CA ILE A 19 17.01 -16.21 0.79
C ILE A 19 16.60 -15.29 1.94
N ILE A 20 15.39 -14.75 1.87
CA ILE A 20 14.86 -13.79 2.85
C ILE A 20 14.85 -14.39 4.26
N SER A 21 14.48 -15.67 4.40
CA SER A 21 14.36 -16.35 5.69
C SER A 21 15.66 -16.36 6.53
N LYS A 22 16.82 -16.20 5.88
CA LYS A 22 18.15 -16.20 6.53
C LYS A 22 18.59 -14.82 7.01
N LEU A 23 17.89 -13.75 6.64
CA LEU A 23 18.36 -12.38 6.79
C LEU A 23 17.73 -11.65 8.00
N ARG A 24 17.94 -12.16 9.22
CA ARG A 24 17.29 -11.64 10.45
C ARG A 24 17.50 -10.14 10.74
N PHE A 25 18.57 -9.55 10.21
CA PHE A 25 18.90 -8.13 10.38
C PHE A 25 18.54 -7.27 9.18
N LEU A 26 17.76 -7.80 8.23
CA LEU A 26 17.34 -7.06 7.05
C LEU A 26 16.45 -5.89 7.47
N GLN A 27 16.78 -4.71 6.94
CA GLN A 27 16.05 -3.45 7.16
C GLN A 27 15.29 -3.04 5.91
N THR A 28 15.87 -3.30 4.72
CA THR A 28 15.25 -2.98 3.44
C THR A 28 15.26 -4.19 2.52
N LEU A 29 14.07 -4.55 2.05
CA LEU A 29 13.85 -5.49 0.95
C LEU A 29 13.34 -4.70 -0.25
N ASP A 30 14.12 -4.69 -1.33
CA ASP A 30 13.76 -4.04 -2.59
C ASP A 30 13.69 -5.10 -3.72
N ALA A 31 12.47 -5.39 -4.14
CA ALA A 31 12.12 -6.30 -5.23
C ALA A 31 11.37 -5.55 -6.34
N SER A 32 11.52 -4.23 -6.44
CA SER A 32 10.77 -3.38 -7.39
C SER A 32 11.07 -3.67 -8.86
N HIS A 33 12.27 -4.19 -9.13
CA HIS A 33 12.77 -4.55 -10.45
C HIS A 33 12.44 -5.99 -10.85
N LEU A 34 11.68 -6.72 -10.04
CA LEU A 34 11.24 -8.07 -10.37
C LEU A 34 9.90 -8.08 -11.08
N CYS A 35 9.65 -9.21 -11.77
CA CYS A 35 8.30 -9.58 -12.19
C CYS A 35 7.35 -9.59 -10.97
N PRO A 36 6.04 -9.39 -11.18
CA PRO A 36 5.03 -9.59 -10.16
C PRO A 36 5.24 -10.88 -9.34
N ILE A 37 5.29 -10.74 -8.01
CA ILE A 37 5.50 -11.85 -7.06
C ILE A 37 4.14 -12.37 -6.64
N TYR A 38 3.76 -13.55 -7.13
CA TYR A 38 2.49 -14.21 -6.80
C TYR A 38 2.60 -15.16 -5.61
N ASP A 39 3.82 -15.52 -5.20
CA ASP A 39 4.07 -16.40 -4.08
C ASP A 39 3.81 -15.72 -2.73
N THR A 40 3.58 -16.54 -1.70
CA THR A 40 3.51 -16.06 -0.33
C THR A 40 4.91 -15.74 0.18
N ILE A 41 5.13 -14.50 0.62
CA ILE A 41 6.38 -14.06 1.21
C ILE A 41 6.22 -13.91 2.72
N ASP A 42 6.92 -14.73 3.49
CA ASP A 42 6.92 -14.66 4.96
C ASP A 42 8.05 -13.78 5.49
N LEU A 43 7.67 -12.60 5.97
CA LEU A 43 8.56 -11.60 6.55
C LEU A 43 8.49 -11.56 8.08
N ARG A 44 7.71 -12.43 8.74
CA ARG A 44 7.44 -12.36 10.19
C ARG A 44 8.69 -12.48 11.06
N LYS A 45 9.73 -13.16 10.55
CA LYS A 45 11.01 -13.34 11.25
C LYS A 45 11.95 -12.13 11.11
N LEU A 46 11.62 -11.14 10.27
CA LEU A 46 12.46 -9.98 9.99
C LEU A 46 12.07 -8.81 10.91
N THR A 47 12.43 -8.92 12.18
CA THR A 47 12.04 -7.92 13.20
C THR A 47 12.70 -6.55 13.00
N SER A 48 13.80 -6.49 12.23
CA SER A 48 14.48 -5.23 11.90
C SER A 48 13.95 -4.55 10.63
N LEU A 49 12.95 -5.14 9.96
CA LEU A 49 12.48 -4.69 8.66
C LEU A 49 11.73 -3.37 8.78
N ARG A 50 12.07 -2.42 7.90
CA ARG A 50 11.52 -1.06 7.85
C ARG A 50 10.97 -0.71 6.48
N HIS A 51 11.56 -1.26 5.42
CA HIS A 51 11.20 -0.91 4.06
C HIS A 51 10.99 -2.18 3.24
N VAL A 52 9.81 -2.29 2.65
CA VAL A 52 9.45 -3.34 1.70
C VAL A 52 8.94 -2.68 0.43
N ILE A 53 9.64 -2.91 -0.67
CA ILE A 53 9.37 -2.31 -1.98
C ILE A 53 9.33 -3.45 -2.98
N GLY A 54 8.31 -3.56 -3.82
CA GLY A 54 8.21 -4.66 -4.77
C GLY A 54 6.97 -4.63 -5.63
N ARG A 55 6.51 -5.79 -6.08
CA ARG A 55 5.23 -5.99 -6.78
C ARG A 55 4.57 -7.23 -6.21
N PHE A 56 4.08 -7.13 -4.98
CA PHE A 56 3.61 -8.28 -4.19
C PHE A 56 2.12 -8.56 -4.43
N PHE A 57 1.81 -9.49 -5.34
CA PHE A 57 0.45 -9.93 -5.68
C PHE A 57 -0.01 -11.08 -4.80
N GLY A 58 0.93 -11.96 -4.44
CA GLY A 58 0.74 -13.00 -3.43
C GLY A 58 0.65 -12.45 -2.01
N ASN A 59 0.37 -13.33 -1.05
CA ASN A 59 0.22 -12.95 0.34
C ASN A 59 1.55 -12.45 0.92
N LEU A 60 1.50 -11.32 1.63
CA LEU A 60 2.63 -10.78 2.37
C LEU A 60 2.38 -10.99 3.87
N LEU A 61 3.15 -11.86 4.52
CA LEU A 61 3.01 -12.09 5.97
C LEU A 61 3.99 -11.19 6.72
N ILE A 62 3.48 -10.17 7.38
CA ILE A 62 4.27 -9.22 8.18
C ILE A 62 4.11 -9.57 9.65
N GLY A 63 5.23 -9.58 10.38
CA GLY A 63 5.22 -9.88 11.81
C GLY A 63 4.93 -8.66 12.65
N ASP A 64 4.28 -8.86 13.79
CA ASP A 64 3.85 -7.80 14.71
C ASP A 64 5.03 -6.95 15.24
N ALA A 65 6.24 -7.52 15.28
CA ALA A 65 7.46 -6.84 15.70
C ALA A 65 8.11 -5.97 14.60
N ALA A 66 7.58 -5.99 13.38
CA ALA A 66 8.15 -5.21 12.28
C ALA A 66 7.84 -3.72 12.47
N ASN A 67 8.89 -2.89 12.53
CA ASN A 67 8.75 -1.44 12.56
C ASN A 67 8.70 -0.88 11.13
N LEU A 68 7.67 -1.29 10.38
CA LEU A 68 7.55 -0.97 8.96
C LEU A 68 7.21 0.51 8.76
N GLN A 69 8.02 1.18 7.95
CA GLN A 69 7.90 2.59 7.60
C GLN A 69 7.48 2.78 6.15
N THR A 70 7.88 1.85 5.28
CA THR A 70 7.58 1.88 3.85
C THR A 70 7.06 0.53 3.39
N LEU A 71 5.90 0.54 2.75
CA LEU A 71 5.32 -0.61 2.07
C LEU A 71 4.85 -0.17 0.69
N ARG A 72 5.67 -0.42 -0.33
CA ARG A 72 5.37 0.01 -1.69
C ARG A 72 5.02 -1.16 -2.60
N SER A 73 3.88 -1.02 -3.27
CA SER A 73 3.33 -1.89 -4.30
C SER A 73 2.98 -3.29 -3.77
N ILE A 74 1.95 -3.29 -2.93
CA ILE A 74 1.18 -4.44 -2.44
C ILE A 74 -0.19 -4.49 -3.12
N SER A 75 -0.73 -5.69 -3.41
CA SER A 75 -2.10 -5.81 -3.92
C SER A 75 -3.13 -5.44 -2.86
N SER A 76 -4.28 -4.91 -3.29
CA SER A 76 -5.40 -4.64 -2.38
C SER A 76 -5.90 -5.92 -1.67
N ASP A 77 -5.83 -7.08 -2.35
CA ASP A 77 -6.15 -8.39 -1.76
C ASP A 77 -5.22 -8.73 -0.59
N SER A 78 -3.91 -8.53 -0.76
CA SER A 78 -2.93 -8.79 0.28
C SER A 78 -3.00 -7.74 1.39
N TRP A 79 -3.23 -6.48 1.03
CA TRP A 79 -3.49 -5.40 1.98
C TRP A 79 -4.65 -5.74 2.92
N SER A 80 -5.79 -6.17 2.37
CA SER A 80 -7.00 -6.49 3.15
C SER A 80 -6.80 -7.55 4.24
N LYS A 81 -5.78 -8.40 4.09
CA LYS A 81 -5.43 -9.49 5.03
C LYS A 81 -4.47 -9.04 6.14
N LEU A 82 -3.90 -7.84 6.05
CA LEU A 82 -2.98 -7.33 7.05
C LEU A 82 -3.74 -6.80 8.28
N LYS A 83 -3.08 -6.91 9.44
CA LYS A 83 -3.53 -6.23 10.67
C LYS A 83 -3.06 -4.79 10.63
N HIS A 84 -3.85 -3.91 10.03
CA HIS A 84 -3.54 -2.48 9.85
C HIS A 84 -3.14 -1.75 11.15
N GLU A 85 -3.70 -2.17 12.28
CA GLU A 85 -3.41 -1.63 13.62
C GLU A 85 -1.96 -1.86 14.09
N LEU A 86 -1.23 -2.79 13.47
CA LEU A 86 0.18 -3.05 13.77
C LEU A 86 1.12 -2.19 12.92
N LEU A 87 0.61 -1.54 11.87
CA LEU A 87 1.37 -0.71 10.94
C LEU A 87 1.42 0.76 11.41
N ILE A 88 1.51 0.99 12.73
CA ILE A 88 1.41 2.33 13.34
C ILE A 88 2.52 3.30 12.89
N ASN A 89 3.67 2.77 12.46
CA ASN A 89 4.82 3.55 12.02
C ASN A 89 4.92 3.66 10.49
N LEU A 90 3.94 3.11 9.75
CA LEU A 90 3.92 3.17 8.31
C LEU A 90 3.70 4.62 7.86
N ARG A 91 4.62 5.12 7.03
CA ARG A 91 4.62 6.50 6.52
C ARG A 91 4.38 6.58 5.03
N ASP A 92 4.71 5.52 4.32
CA ASP A 92 4.69 5.48 2.86
C ASP A 92 4.06 4.17 2.42
N LEU A 93 2.92 4.29 1.72
CA LEU A 93 2.11 3.19 1.27
C LEU A 93 1.79 3.35 -0.21
N PHE A 94 2.05 2.30 -0.99
CA PHE A 94 1.55 2.17 -2.35
C PHE A 94 0.77 0.86 -2.49
N ILE A 95 -0.52 0.97 -2.79
CA ILE A 95 -1.41 -0.15 -3.10
C ILE A 95 -1.79 -0.11 -4.58
N TYR A 96 -1.83 -1.27 -5.21
CA TYR A 96 -2.51 -1.43 -6.50
C TYR A 96 -3.75 -2.32 -6.36
N GLU A 97 -4.79 -1.98 -7.11
CA GLU A 97 -6.08 -2.64 -7.12
C GLU A 97 -6.38 -3.13 -8.54
N MET A 98 -6.62 -4.43 -8.69
CA MET A 98 -6.98 -5.04 -9.97
C MET A 98 -8.50 -5.12 -10.10
N ILE A 99 -9.04 -5.28 -11.32
CA ILE A 99 -10.51 -5.32 -11.58
C ILE A 99 -11.27 -6.26 -10.63
N ARG A 100 -10.66 -7.39 -10.24
CA ARG A 100 -11.31 -8.46 -9.45
C ARG A 100 -10.87 -8.55 -7.99
N SER A 101 -10.03 -7.63 -7.51
CA SER A 101 -9.53 -7.70 -6.13
C SER A 101 -10.56 -7.21 -5.11
N VAL A 102 -10.26 -7.30 -3.82
CA VAL A 102 -11.03 -6.62 -2.78
C VAL A 102 -10.74 -5.12 -2.87
N PRO A 103 -11.76 -4.23 -2.89
CA PRO A 103 -11.54 -2.80 -2.88
C PRO A 103 -10.76 -2.33 -1.65
N VAL A 104 -9.87 -1.35 -1.82
CA VAL A 104 -9.20 -0.74 -0.67
C VAL A 104 -10.21 0.03 0.15
N SER A 105 -10.36 -0.35 1.43
CA SER A 105 -11.21 0.41 2.35
C SER A 105 -10.48 1.62 2.90
N TRP A 106 -11.10 2.80 2.82
CA TRP A 106 -10.55 4.03 3.41
C TRP A 106 -10.51 3.97 4.94
N ALA A 107 -11.46 3.27 5.57
CA ALA A 107 -11.45 2.97 6.99
C ALA A 107 -10.22 2.13 7.42
N SER A 108 -9.58 1.39 6.51
CA SER A 108 -8.29 0.74 6.79
C SER A 108 -7.13 1.74 6.83
N LEU A 109 -7.19 2.79 6.01
CA LEU A 109 -6.18 3.84 5.90
C LEU A 109 -6.24 4.82 7.08
N THR A 110 -7.44 5.11 7.60
CA THR A 110 -7.61 5.99 8.78
C THR A 110 -6.94 5.45 10.05
N LYS A 111 -6.68 4.14 10.12
CA LYS A 111 -5.95 3.50 11.22
C LYS A 111 -4.45 3.82 11.20
N LEU A 112 -3.91 4.26 10.06
CA LEU A 112 -2.49 4.50 9.83
C LEU A 112 -2.10 5.93 10.25
N ARG A 113 -1.99 6.16 11.55
CA ARG A 113 -1.78 7.52 12.11
C ARG A 113 -0.48 8.20 11.70
N SER A 114 0.52 7.45 11.22
CA SER A 114 1.80 8.00 10.77
C SER A 114 1.90 8.12 9.24
N LEU A 115 0.83 7.76 8.50
CA LEU A 115 0.87 7.73 7.04
C LEU A 115 0.96 9.14 6.48
N ARG A 116 1.99 9.39 5.67
CA ARG A 116 2.27 10.68 5.03
C ARG A 116 2.10 10.64 3.53
N VAL A 117 2.46 9.52 2.91
CA VAL A 117 2.41 9.35 1.46
C VAL A 117 1.54 8.14 1.13
N LEU A 118 0.50 8.38 0.34
CA LEU A 118 -0.36 7.35 -0.20
C LEU A 118 -0.32 7.38 -1.73
N LYS A 119 -0.01 6.24 -2.34
CA LYS A 119 -0.29 6.00 -3.76
C LYS A 119 -1.32 4.88 -3.90
N LEU A 120 -2.37 5.14 -4.66
CA LEU A 120 -3.37 4.15 -5.04
C LEU A 120 -3.45 4.09 -6.55
N GLU A 121 -3.24 2.90 -7.11
CA GLU A 121 -3.37 2.65 -8.54
C GLU A 121 -4.46 1.62 -8.78
N THR A 122 -5.50 1.96 -9.53
CA THR A 122 -6.60 1.03 -9.83
C THR A 122 -6.59 0.66 -11.31
N TYR A 123 -7.04 -0.56 -11.63
CA TYR A 123 -7.20 -0.98 -13.02
C TYR A 123 -8.67 -1.27 -13.27
N GLY A 124 -9.34 -0.39 -14.01
CA GLY A 124 -10.68 -0.65 -14.57
C GLY A 124 -11.80 -0.76 -13.54
N ARG A 125 -11.67 -0.09 -12.39
CA ARG A 125 -12.75 0.06 -11.42
C ARG A 125 -13.00 1.51 -11.07
N ASN A 126 -14.28 1.81 -10.93
CA ASN A 126 -14.73 3.06 -10.37
C ASN A 126 -14.45 3.09 -8.86
N LEU A 127 -14.01 4.25 -8.37
CA LEU A 127 -13.81 4.49 -6.96
C LEU A 127 -14.94 5.39 -6.45
N SER A 128 -15.71 4.90 -5.49
CA SER A 128 -16.56 5.74 -4.65
C SER A 128 -15.83 6.02 -3.34
N LEU A 129 -15.71 7.30 -3.02
CA LEU A 129 -15.06 7.81 -1.82
C LEU A 129 -16.07 8.09 -0.71
N GLU A 130 -17.31 8.44 -1.07
CA GLU A 130 -18.35 8.83 -0.15
C GLU A 130 -19.09 7.63 0.43
N LEU A 131 -19.14 6.45 -0.20
CA LEU A 131 -19.99 5.34 0.27
C LEU A 131 -19.53 4.63 1.55
N GLU A 132 -18.34 4.93 2.08
CA GLU A 132 -17.94 4.40 3.38
C GLU A 132 -18.62 5.17 4.53
N GLU A 133 -19.64 4.57 5.14
CA GLU A 133 -20.37 5.11 6.29
C GLU A 133 -19.43 5.55 7.44
N ALA A 134 -18.33 4.81 7.62
CA ALA A 134 -17.27 5.12 8.59
C ALA A 134 -16.50 6.42 8.27
N VAL A 135 -16.40 6.78 6.99
CA VAL A 135 -15.74 8.00 6.51
C VAL A 135 -16.72 9.18 6.47
N ARG A 136 -17.98 8.93 6.12
CA ARG A 136 -19.03 9.97 6.08
C ARG A 136 -19.16 10.71 7.41
N SER A 137 -19.05 9.98 8.51
CA SER A 137 -19.14 10.49 9.88
C SER A 137 -17.85 11.13 10.40
N MET A 138 -16.73 11.05 9.66
CA MET A 138 -15.46 11.66 10.06
C MET A 138 -15.35 13.09 9.53
N ASP A 139 -15.06 14.02 10.45
CA ASP A 139 -14.70 15.41 10.13
C ASP A 139 -13.25 15.52 9.61
N VAL A 140 -12.38 14.61 10.05
CA VAL A 140 -10.95 14.59 9.68
C VAL A 140 -10.53 13.17 9.33
N ILE A 141 -9.88 13.01 8.18
CA ILE A 141 -9.38 11.73 7.67
C ILE A 141 -7.85 11.82 7.58
N SER A 142 -7.17 10.81 8.12
CA SER A 142 -5.71 10.64 7.99
C SER A 142 -4.93 11.94 8.25
N PRO A 143 -4.91 12.46 9.50
CA PRO A 143 -4.45 13.83 9.81
C PRO A 143 -2.96 14.08 9.57
N SER A 144 -2.20 13.05 9.23
CA SER A 144 -0.77 13.09 8.90
C SER A 144 -0.48 12.96 7.41
N LEU A 145 -1.50 12.75 6.58
CA LEU A 145 -1.33 12.52 5.15
C LEU A 145 -0.98 13.83 4.45
N GLU A 146 0.21 13.85 3.84
CA GLU A 146 0.85 14.99 3.21
C GLU A 146 0.75 14.90 1.67
N SER A 147 0.77 13.69 1.12
CA SER A 147 0.76 13.45 -0.33
C SER A 147 -0.15 12.28 -0.72
N VAL A 148 -0.99 12.52 -1.73
CA VAL A 148 -1.88 11.53 -2.34
C VAL A 148 -1.64 11.48 -3.84
N THR A 149 -1.33 10.28 -4.34
CA THR A 149 -1.25 9.98 -5.77
C THR A 149 -2.33 8.96 -6.13
N LEU A 150 -3.26 9.35 -6.99
CA LEU A 150 -4.31 8.49 -7.52
C LEU A 150 -4.02 8.23 -8.99
N VAL A 151 -3.97 6.95 -9.38
CA VAL A 151 -3.57 6.55 -10.72
C VAL A 151 -4.63 5.64 -11.33
N ARG A 152 -5.04 5.94 -12.56
CA ARG A 152 -5.98 5.13 -13.36
C ARG A 152 -7.36 4.94 -12.70
N ILE A 153 -7.80 5.95 -11.94
CA ILE A 153 -9.05 5.91 -11.18
C ILE A 153 -10.17 6.58 -11.98
N THR A 154 -11.34 5.95 -12.06
CA THR A 154 -12.57 6.60 -12.50
C THR A 154 -13.40 7.00 -11.29
N PHE A 155 -13.63 8.29 -11.07
CA PHE A 155 -14.45 8.79 -9.96
C PHE A 155 -15.92 8.84 -10.34
N GLU A 156 -16.79 8.28 -9.50
CA GLU A 156 -18.25 8.35 -9.70
C GLU A 156 -18.83 9.71 -9.26
N GLU A 157 -18.21 10.31 -8.25
CA GLU A 157 -18.59 11.56 -7.60
C GLU A 157 -17.38 12.52 -7.54
N ASP A 158 -17.62 13.79 -7.26
CA ASP A 158 -16.52 14.76 -7.09
C ASP A 158 -15.64 14.32 -5.91
N PRO A 159 -14.34 14.03 -6.10
CA PRO A 159 -13.48 13.58 -5.02
C PRO A 159 -13.04 14.72 -4.08
N MET A 160 -13.24 15.98 -4.47
CA MET A 160 -12.71 17.13 -3.73
C MET A 160 -13.27 17.29 -2.31
N PRO A 161 -14.59 17.12 -2.05
CA PRO A 161 -15.13 17.19 -0.69
C PRO A 161 -14.50 16.17 0.26
N PHE A 162 -14.18 14.97 -0.23
CA PHE A 162 -13.49 13.94 0.54
C PHE A 162 -12.02 14.32 0.79
N LEU A 163 -11.29 14.72 -0.26
CA LEU A 163 -9.87 15.07 -0.17
C LEU A 163 -9.62 16.30 0.72
N GLN A 164 -10.56 17.25 0.75
CA GLN A 164 -10.49 18.44 1.62
C GLN A 164 -10.58 18.12 3.12
N LYS A 165 -11.06 16.93 3.50
CA LYS A 165 -11.06 16.46 4.91
C LYS A 165 -9.67 16.04 5.41
N MET A 166 -8.64 16.10 4.55
CA MET A 166 -7.25 15.79 4.89
C MET A 166 -6.50 17.11 5.19
N PRO A 167 -6.31 17.49 6.46
CA PRO A 167 -5.89 18.84 6.83
C PRO A 167 -4.42 19.17 6.52
N ARG A 168 -3.61 18.16 6.17
CA ARG A 168 -2.19 18.32 5.85
C ARG A 168 -1.86 17.97 4.39
N LEU A 169 -2.87 17.71 3.57
CA LEU A 169 -2.64 17.34 2.18
C LEU A 169 -2.05 18.55 1.43
N GLU A 170 -0.78 18.41 1.03
CA GLU A 170 -0.03 19.42 0.28
C GLU A 170 0.09 19.03 -1.19
N ASP A 171 0.30 17.73 -1.45
CA ASP A 171 0.47 17.21 -2.80
C ASP A 171 -0.71 16.30 -3.20
N LEU A 172 -1.41 16.70 -4.26
CA LEU A 172 -2.40 15.86 -4.92
C LEU A 172 -2.00 15.61 -6.38
N ILE A 173 -1.78 14.35 -6.72
CA ILE A 173 -1.42 13.92 -8.07
C ILE A 173 -2.51 12.99 -8.60
N LEU A 174 -3.12 13.36 -9.73
CA LEU A 174 -4.11 12.56 -10.46
C LEU A 174 -3.50 12.15 -11.81
N GLU A 175 -3.19 10.87 -11.99
CA GLU A 175 -2.57 10.33 -13.21
C GLU A 175 -3.53 9.42 -13.96
N ASN A 176 -3.90 9.78 -15.20
CA ASN A 176 -4.85 9.00 -16.01
C ASN A 176 -6.18 8.74 -15.28
N CYS A 177 -6.68 9.73 -14.53
CA CYS A 177 -7.97 9.62 -13.85
C CYS A 177 -9.09 10.21 -14.71
N ASP A 178 -10.26 9.60 -14.61
CA ASP A 178 -11.48 10.03 -15.30
C ASP A 178 -12.58 10.37 -14.28
N TYR A 179 -13.56 11.16 -14.69
CA TYR A 179 -14.75 11.48 -13.90
C TYR A 179 -15.99 11.07 -14.71
N SER A 180 -16.81 10.17 -14.18
CA SER A 180 -17.98 9.67 -14.91
C SER A 180 -19.22 10.54 -14.78
N GLY A 181 -19.20 11.59 -13.93
CA GLY A 181 -20.24 12.62 -13.87
C GLY A 181 -21.63 12.10 -13.55
N GLY A 182 -21.77 11.38 -12.43
CA GLY A 182 -23.05 10.84 -11.96
C GLY A 182 -24.21 11.84 -11.95
#